data_AF-A0A9J5XJ98-F1
#
_entry.id   AF-A0A9J5XJ98-F1
#
_cell.length_a   1.000
_cell.length_b   1.000
_cell.length_c   1.000
_cell.angle_alpha   90.00
_cell.angle_beta   90.00
_cell.angle_gamma   90.00
#
_symmetry.space_group_name_H-M   'P 1'
#
loop_
_entity.id
_entity.type
_entity.pdbx_description
1 polymer ?
#
loop_
_entity_poly.entity_id
_entity_poly.type
_entity_poly.pdbx_seq_one_letter_code
_entity_poly.pdbx_strand_id
1 'polypeptide(L)'
;MEKIEQEDREARNWFNHPERPFQSWTRALFKTNIRCDMLLNNLCESFNKYILDARNEPIITMLEMIKNKLMKRLHSKRIWIEKYQDKI
;
A
#
# COMPACT_ATOMS: atom_id res chain seq x y z
N MET A 1 25.12 -7.39 -9.46
CA MET A 1 25.65 -7.54 -8.09
C MET A 1 27.16 -7.70 -8.05
N GLU A 2 27.77 -8.34 -9.05
CA GLU A 2 29.25 -8.48 -9.14
C GLU A 2 29.98 -7.14 -9.12
N LYS A 3 29.45 -6.10 -9.78
CA LYS A 3 30.05 -4.75 -9.74
C LYS A 3 30.04 -4.11 -8.35
N ILE A 4 28.97 -4.29 -7.56
CA ILE A 4 28.88 -3.77 -6.19
C ILE A 4 29.86 -4.50 -5.29
N GLU A 5 30.03 -5.81 -5.50
CA GLU A 5 30.98 -6.62 -4.74
C GLU A 5 32.45 -6.26 -5.02
N GLN A 6 32.75 -5.77 -6.22
CA GLN A 6 34.07 -5.24 -6.58
C GLN A 6 34.37 -3.87 -5.96
N GLU A 7 33.34 -3.05 -5.71
CA GLU A 7 33.49 -1.71 -5.13
C GLU A 7 33.40 -1.71 -3.59
N ASP A 8 32.43 -2.43 -3.03
CA ASP A 8 32.20 -2.49 -1.58
C ASP A 8 31.54 -3.82 -1.16
N ARG A 9 32.33 -4.63 -0.46
CA ARG A 9 31.91 -5.95 0.04
C ARG A 9 30.91 -5.87 1.19
N GLU A 10 30.98 -4.84 2.02
CA GLU A 10 30.03 -4.66 3.12
C GLU A 10 28.66 -4.23 2.59
N ALA A 11 28.64 -3.32 1.61
CA ALA A 11 27.41 -2.95 0.90
C ALA A 11 26.75 -4.19 0.27
N ARG A 12 27.53 -5.08 -0.37
CA ARG A 12 27.03 -6.34 -0.94
C ARG A 12 26.37 -7.23 0.12
N ASN A 13 26.98 -7.36 1.30
CA ASN A 13 26.45 -8.16 2.40
C ASN A 13 25.15 -7.55 2.97
N TRP A 14 25.09 -6.22 3.08
CA TRP A 14 23.88 -5.52 3.51
C TRP A 14 22.68 -5.80 2.58
N PHE A 15 22.90 -5.83 1.27
CA PHE A 15 21.84 -6.15 0.29
C PHE A 15 21.42 -7.62 0.26
N ASN A 16 22.26 -8.53 0.74
CA ASN A 16 21.96 -9.97 0.82
C ASN A 16 21.30 -10.37 2.15
N HIS A 17 20.91 -9.41 2.97
CA HIS A 17 20.30 -9.69 4.27
C HIS A 17 19.01 -10.51 4.10
N PRO A 18 18.86 -11.66 4.80
CA PRO A 18 17.73 -12.58 4.61
C PRO A 18 16.37 -11.93 4.93
N GLU A 19 16.32 -11.02 5.90
CA GLU A 19 15.09 -10.28 6.24
C GLU A 19 14.77 -9.13 5.27
N ARG A 20 15.71 -8.74 4.40
CA ARG A 20 15.56 -7.64 3.44
C ARG A 20 16.12 -8.04 2.08
N PRO A 21 15.48 -8.97 1.36
CA PRO A 21 15.93 -9.39 0.03
C PRO A 21 15.97 -8.18 -0.90
N PHE A 22 17.09 -7.95 -1.57
CA PHE A 22 17.26 -6.79 -2.47
C PHE A 22 16.19 -6.68 -3.56
N GLN A 23 15.60 -7.81 -3.99
CA GLN A 23 14.50 -7.83 -4.96
C GLN A 23 13.24 -7.12 -4.45
N SER A 24 13.07 -7.01 -3.12
CA SER A 24 11.95 -6.30 -2.50
C SER A 24 12.12 -4.79 -2.47
N TRP A 25 13.34 -4.26 -2.69
CA TRP A 25 13.66 -2.83 -2.58
C TRP A 25 14.07 -2.19 -3.90
N THR A 26 14.59 -3.00 -4.83
CA THR A 26 15.06 -2.52 -6.12
C THR A 26 13.90 -2.42 -7.10
N ARG A 27 13.51 -1.20 -7.47
CA ARG A 27 12.40 -0.96 -8.42
C ARG A 27 12.54 -1.75 -9.74
N ALA A 28 13.77 -1.92 -10.24
CA ALA A 28 14.05 -2.68 -11.47
C ALA A 28 13.75 -4.19 -11.34
N LEU A 29 13.58 -4.71 -10.12
CA LEU A 29 13.32 -6.13 -9.84
C LEU A 29 11.92 -6.36 -9.27
N PHE A 30 11.10 -5.31 -9.21
CA PHE A 30 9.70 -5.47 -8.80
C PHE A 30 8.99 -6.35 -9.81
N LYS A 31 8.25 -7.34 -9.29
CA LYS A 31 7.49 -8.24 -10.15
C LYS A 31 6.43 -7.44 -10.89
N THR A 32 6.48 -7.47 -12.22
CA THR A 32 5.55 -6.74 -13.09
C THR A 32 4.16 -7.36 -13.14
N ASN A 33 4.00 -8.59 -12.64
CA ASN A 33 2.70 -9.24 -12.52
C ASN A 33 1.87 -8.71 -11.34
N ILE A 34 2.51 -8.06 -10.35
CA ILE A 34 1.81 -7.44 -9.21
C ILE A 34 1.42 -6.02 -9.63
N ARG A 35 0.22 -5.88 -10.19
CA ARG A 35 -0.40 -4.59 -10.51
C ARG A 35 -1.00 -3.95 -9.24
N CYS A 36 -0.15 -3.55 -8.30
CA CYS A 36 -0.57 -2.78 -7.13
C CYS A 36 -0.12 -1.32 -7.29
N ASP A 37 -0.86 -0.53 -8.05
CA ASP A 37 -0.71 0.93 -8.03
C ASP A 37 -1.29 1.44 -6.71
N MET A 38 -0.43 1.49 -5.68
CA MET A 38 -0.78 2.14 -4.43
C MET A 38 -0.73 3.66 -4.64
N LEU A 39 -1.81 4.22 -5.18
CA LEU A 39 -2.03 5.66 -5.30
C LEU A 39 -2.34 6.22 -3.90
N LEU A 40 -1.29 6.42 -3.09
CA LEU A 40 -1.38 6.91 -1.71
C LEU A 40 -2.15 8.23 -1.61
N ASN A 41 -2.01 9.11 -2.61
CA ASN A 41 -2.71 10.39 -2.63
C ASN A 41 -4.24 10.22 -2.63
N ASN A 42 -4.77 9.29 -3.44
CA ASN A 42 -6.21 9.04 -3.51
C ASN A 42 -6.80 8.52 -2.20
N LEU A 43 -5.99 7.83 -1.38
CA LEU A 43 -6.42 7.35 -0.07
C LEU A 43 -6.52 8.50 0.94
N CYS A 44 -5.49 9.34 1.00
CA CYS A 44 -5.48 10.53 1.85
C CYS A 44 -6.61 11.50 1.47
N GLU A 45 -6.80 11.76 0.18
CA GLU A 45 -7.91 12.60 -0.32
C GLU A 45 -9.28 12.03 0.07
N SER A 46 -9.47 10.71 -0.08
CA SER A 46 -10.73 10.05 0.32
C SER A 46 -10.99 10.17 1.82
N PHE A 47 -9.95 10.01 2.65
CA PHE A 47 -10.08 10.09 4.11
C PHE A 47 -10.34 11.53 4.58
N ASN A 48 -9.63 12.51 4.03
CA ASN A 48 -9.86 13.93 4.33
C ASN A 48 -11.29 14.35 3.99
N LYS A 49 -11.86 13.84 2.89
CA LYS A 49 -13.27 14.05 2.55
C LYS A 49 -14.22 13.53 3.63
N TYR A 50 -13.94 12.36 4.22
CA TYR A 50 -14.78 11.81 5.29
C TYR A 50 -14.78 12.68 6.54
N ILE A 51 -13.62 13.26 6.89
CA ILE A 51 -13.52 14.21 8.01
C ILE A 51 -14.31 15.48 7.68
N LEU A 52 -14.15 16.03 6.49
CA LEU A 52 -14.88 17.23 6.06
C LEU A 52 -16.39 17.03 6.12
N ASP A 53 -16.89 15.87 5.71
CA ASP A 53 -18.32 15.53 5.76
C ASP A 53 -18.85 15.42 7.20
N ALA A 54 -18.01 15.03 8.17
CA ALA A 54 -18.43 14.64 9.52
C ALA A 54 -18.05 15.66 10.61
N ARG A 55 -17.18 16.64 10.33
CA ARG A 55 -16.59 17.55 11.34
C ARG A 55 -17.58 18.46 12.07
N ASN A 56 -18.77 18.65 11.52
CA ASN A 56 -19.80 19.50 12.13
C ASN A 56 -20.68 18.72 13.12
N GLU A 57 -20.48 17.42 13.24
CA GLU A 57 -21.24 16.54 14.13
C GLU A 57 -20.56 16.40 15.50
N PRO A 58 -21.29 16.00 16.55
CA PRO A 58 -20.70 15.60 17.82
C PRO A 58 -19.63 14.52 17.63
N ILE A 59 -18.61 14.52 18.49
CA ILE A 59 -17.43 13.64 18.35
C ILE A 59 -17.80 12.15 18.15
N ILE A 60 -18.80 11.66 18.87
CA ILE A 60 -19.26 10.27 18.77
C ILE A 60 -19.85 10.01 17.38
N THR A 61 -20.77 10.87 16.94
CA THR A 61 -21.42 10.80 15.63
C THR A 61 -20.40 10.92 14.49
N MET A 62 -19.44 11.84 14.60
CA MET A 62 -18.35 12.00 13.63
C MET A 62 -17.54 10.71 13.48
N LEU A 63 -17.15 10.08 14.59
CA LEU A 63 -16.40 8.83 14.58
C LEU A 63 -17.22 7.67 13.99
N GLU A 64 -18.51 7.58 14.31
CA GLU A 64 -19.41 6.58 13.75
C GLU A 64 -19.56 6.73 12.23
N MET A 65 -19.71 7.96 11.73
CA MET A 65 -19.79 8.26 10.30
C MET A 65 -18.51 7.82 9.57
N ILE A 66 -17.34 8.19 10.09
CA ILE A 66 -16.05 7.81 9.50
C ILE A 66 -15.89 6.28 9.52
N LYS A 67 -16.17 5.62 10.65
CA LYS A 67 -16.12 4.16 10.79
C LYS A 67 -17.02 3.48 9.75
N ASN A 68 -18.26 3.94 9.60
CA ASN A 68 -19.22 3.37 8.65
C ASN A 68 -18.75 3.53 7.20
N LYS A 69 -18.17 4.68 6.82
CA LYS A 69 -17.60 4.89 5.48
C LYS A 69 -16.42 3.97 5.21
N LEU A 70 -15.52 3.80 6.19
CA LEU A 70 -14.37 2.90 6.07
C LEU A 70 -14.80 1.44 5.92
N MET A 71 -15.71 0.96 6.78
CA MET A 71 -16.23 -0.41 6.70
C MET A 71 -16.88 -0.71 5.35
N LYS A 72 -17.72 0.19 4.84
CA LYS A 72 -18.34 0.06 3.52
C LYS A 72 -17.30 -0.03 2.41
N ARG A 73 -16.30 0.87 2.42
CA ARG A 73 -15.22 0.86 1.42
C ARG A 73 -14.42 -0.45 1.44
N LEU A 74 -14.02 -0.91 2.62
CA LEU A 74 -13.28 -2.17 2.79
C LEU A 74 -14.08 -3.37 2.29
N HIS A 75 -15.36 -3.42 2.65
CA HIS A 75 -16.26 -4.48 2.19
C HIS A 75 -16.42 -4.47 0.65
N SER A 76 -16.66 -3.31 0.04
CA SER A 76 -16.74 -3.19 -1.42
C SER A 76 -15.43 -3.60 -2.11
N LYS A 77 -14.27 -3.25 -1.54
CA LYS A 77 -12.96 -3.66 -2.08
C LYS A 77 -12.75 -5.17 -1.98
N ARG A 78 -13.16 -5.80 -0.87
CA ARG A 78 -13.13 -7.25 -0.71
C ARG A 78 -13.99 -7.94 -1.77
N ILE A 79 -15.25 -7.51 -1.95
CA ILE A 79 -16.11 -8.10 -2.99
C ILE A 79 -15.52 -7.91 -4.39
N TRP A 80 -14.93 -6.73 -4.65
CA TRP A 80 -14.32 -6.45 -5.94
C TRP A 80 -13.14 -7.39 -6.23
N ILE A 81 -12.30 -7.67 -5.22
CA ILE A 81 -11.15 -8.57 -5.38
C ILE A 81 -11.60 -10.03 -5.58
N GLU A 82 -12.69 -10.45 -4.91
CA GLU A 82 -13.27 -11.79 -5.09
C GLU A 82 -13.78 -12.01 -6.53
N LYS A 83 -14.20 -10.95 -7.22
CA LYS A 83 -14.63 -10.99 -8.63
C LYS A 83 -13.50 -10.80 -9.63
N TYR A 84 -12.30 -10.48 -9.16
CA TYR A 84 -11.17 -10.15 -10.03
C TYR A 84 -10.59 -11.43 -10.65
N GLN A 85 -10.88 -11.67 -11.93
CA GLN A 85 -10.50 -12.88 -12.69
C GLN A 85 -9.33 -12.65 -13.67
N ASP A 86 -8.39 -11.76 -13.36
CA ASP A 86 -7.17 -11.70 -14.18
C ASP A 86 -6.29 -12.92 -13.90
N LYS A 87 -5.91 -13.64 -14.96
CA LYS A 87 -4.85 -14.63 -14.91
C LYS A 87 -3.54 -13.92 -14.57
N ILE A 88 -3.00 -14.21 -13.38
CA ILE A 88 -1.62 -13.85 -13.02
C ILE A 88 -0.64 -14.62 -13.90
#